data_AF-A0A954W8C2-F1
#
_entry.id   AF-A0A954W8C2-F1
#
_cell.length_a   1.000
_cell.length_b   1.000
_cell.length_c   1.000
_cell.angle_alpha   90.00
_cell.angle_beta   90.00
_cell.angle_gamma   90.00
#
_symmetry.space_group_name_H-M   'P 1'
#
loop_
_entity.id
_entity.type
_entity.pdbx_description
1 polymer ?
#
loop_
_entity_poly.entity_id
_entity_poly.type
_entity_poly.pdbx_seq_one_letter_code
_entity_poly.pdbx_strand_id
1 'polypeptide(L)'
;MAAKVEYDATVSHLHDETIEAYSPSIEAHGMHPNAMQVMWEAGVDISSQSSMLASTLNDVPLDLVVTVCGHADENCPAFLTQA
;
A
#
# COMPACT_ATOMS: atom_id res chain seq x y z
N MET A 1 -1.76 -2.98 4.69
CA MET A 1 -0.79 -2.28 3.84
C MET A 1 0.60 -2.82 4.11
N ALA A 2 1.07 -3.75 3.27
CA ALA A 2 2.47 -4.18 3.22
C ALA A 2 3.13 -3.44 2.06
N ALA A 3 3.78 -2.31 2.34
CA ALA A 3 4.28 -1.45 1.29
C ALA A 3 5.69 -1.82 0.86
N LYS A 4 5.91 -2.08 -0.44
CA LYS A 4 7.05 -1.45 -1.13
C LYS A 4 6.86 0.04 -0.85
N VAL A 5 7.77 0.68 -0.10
CA VAL A 5 7.84 2.15 -0.16
C VAL A 5 8.11 2.41 -1.63
N GLU A 6 7.20 2.96 -2.44
CA GLU A 6 6.42 4.20 -2.26
C GLU A 6 4.89 4.13 -2.55
N TYR A 7 4.05 3.54 -1.69
CA TYR A 7 2.62 3.88 -1.44
C TYR A 7 1.82 4.82 -2.40
N ASP A 8 0.67 4.31 -2.89
CA ASP A 8 -0.65 4.97 -3.04
C ASP A 8 -0.66 6.51 -2.93
N ALA A 9 -0.83 7.18 -4.10
CA ALA A 9 -0.92 8.61 -4.51
C ALA A 9 -0.31 9.75 -3.65
N THR A 10 -0.24 9.63 -2.33
CA THR A 10 0.41 10.61 -1.43
C THR A 10 1.93 10.60 -1.60
N VAL A 11 2.54 9.44 -1.81
CA VAL A 11 4.01 9.36 -1.94
C VAL A 11 4.47 9.68 -3.36
N SER A 12 3.69 9.31 -4.38
CA SER A 12 3.90 9.74 -5.77
C SER A 12 3.89 11.27 -5.95
N HIS A 13 3.28 12.04 -5.03
CA HIS A 13 3.31 13.50 -5.08
C HIS A 13 4.60 14.10 -4.47
N LEU A 14 5.41 13.30 -3.77
CA LEU A 14 6.52 13.77 -2.94
C LEU A 14 7.92 13.39 -3.47
N HIS A 15 8.06 12.39 -4.36
CA HIS A 15 9.37 11.92 -4.85
C HIS A 15 9.42 11.58 -6.36
N ASP A 16 10.65 11.57 -6.91
CA ASP A 16 11.03 11.43 -8.33
C ASP A 16 10.96 9.96 -8.82
N GLU A 17 10.88 9.71 -10.15
CA GLU A 17 10.41 8.50 -10.91
C GLU A 17 11.05 7.11 -10.59
N THR A 18 11.74 6.95 -9.48
CA THR A 18 12.61 5.79 -9.20
C THR A 18 12.01 4.71 -8.32
N ILE A 19 10.79 4.88 -7.78
CA ILE A 19 10.23 3.92 -6.83
C ILE A 19 8.83 3.44 -7.25
N GLU A 20 8.64 2.13 -7.12
CA GLU A 20 7.39 1.44 -7.43
C GLU A 20 6.68 1.04 -6.13
N ALA A 21 5.37 1.19 -6.12
CA ALA A 21 4.53 1.25 -4.94
C ALA A 21 3.51 0.13 -4.90
N TYR A 22 3.29 -0.48 -3.73
CA TYR A 22 2.17 -1.39 -3.55
C TYR A 22 1.51 -1.15 -2.19
N SER A 23 0.17 -1.16 -2.13
CA SER A 23 -0.60 -0.96 -0.89
C SER A 23 -1.53 -2.15 -0.54
N PRO A 24 -1.01 -3.39 -0.48
CA PRO A 24 -1.82 -4.58 -0.21
C PRO A 24 -2.36 -4.62 1.22
N SER A 25 -3.59 -5.08 1.37
CA SER A 25 -4.22 -5.37 2.65
C SER A 25 -4.24 -6.87 2.92
N ILE A 26 -4.32 -7.25 4.20
CA ILE A 26 -4.54 -8.65 4.61
C ILE A 26 -5.93 -9.10 4.14
N GLU A 27 -6.89 -8.18 4.18
CA GLU A 27 -8.25 -8.35 3.70
C GLU A 27 -8.61 -7.20 2.76
N ALA A 28 -9.27 -7.50 1.63
CA ALA A 28 -9.66 -6.48 0.65
C ALA A 28 -11.16 -6.21 0.75
N HIS A 29 -11.52 -5.00 1.18
CA HIS A 29 -12.91 -4.55 1.34
C HIS A 29 -13.27 -3.40 0.39
N GLY A 30 -12.44 -3.14 -0.62
CA GLY A 30 -12.53 -1.95 -1.46
C GLY A 30 -11.98 -0.71 -0.76
N MET A 31 -12.02 0.42 -1.45
CA MET A 31 -11.49 1.68 -0.91
C MET A 31 -12.53 2.37 -0.02
N HIS A 32 -12.10 2.81 1.16
CA HIS A 32 -13.00 3.45 2.12
C HIS A 32 -13.39 4.86 1.62
N PRO A 33 -14.70 5.22 1.56
CA PRO A 33 -15.13 6.52 1.04
C PRO A 33 -14.50 7.72 1.76
N ASN A 34 -14.37 7.64 3.09
CA ASN A 34 -13.71 8.70 3.86
C ASN A 34 -12.21 8.86 3.51
N ALA A 35 -11.53 7.78 3.11
CA ALA A 35 -10.13 7.87 2.68
C ALA A 35 -10.04 8.63 1.36
N MET A 36 -10.94 8.35 0.41
CA MET A 36 -11.03 9.11 -0.84
C MET A 36 -11.31 10.60 -0.57
N GLN A 37 -12.24 10.90 0.35
CA GLN A 37 -12.57 12.27 0.71
C GLN A 37 -11.37 13.02 1.32
N VAL A 38 -10.71 12.44 2.33
CA VAL A 38 -9.57 13.07 3.01
C VAL A 38 -8.40 13.28 2.05
N MET A 39 -8.13 12.31 1.18
CA MET A 39 -7.07 12.42 0.18
C MET A 39 -7.38 13.50 -0.87
N TRP A 40 -8.65 13.58 -1.30
CA TRP A 40 -9.08 14.65 -2.19
C TRP A 40 -8.95 16.03 -1.54
N GLU A 41 -9.29 16.17 -0.25
CA GLU A 41 -9.06 17.41 0.51
C GLU A 41 -7.57 17.80 0.56
N ALA A 42 -6.66 16.82 0.56
CA ALA A 42 -5.22 17.02 0.46
C ALA A 42 -4.72 17.27 -0.98
N GLY A 43 -5.61 17.33 -1.98
CA GLY A 43 -5.26 17.52 -3.39
C GLY A 43 -4.75 16.26 -4.11
N VAL A 44 -4.97 15.09 -3.51
CA VAL A 44 -4.50 13.80 -4.02
C VAL A 44 -5.69 12.93 -4.43
N ASP A 45 -5.76 12.58 -5.72
CA ASP A 45 -6.81 11.70 -6.23
C ASP A 45 -6.38 10.22 -6.14
N ILE A 46 -7.05 9.46 -5.26
CA ILE A 46 -6.86 8.01 -5.11
C ILE A 46 -7.98 7.18 -5.77
N SER A 47 -8.92 7.81 -6.49
CA SER A 47 -10.13 7.14 -6.99
C SER A 47 -9.87 6.04 -8.02
N SER A 48 -8.71 6.09 -8.70
CA SER A 48 -8.25 5.06 -9.62
C SER A 48 -7.63 3.84 -8.92
N GLN A 49 -7.42 3.92 -7.61
CA GLN A 49 -6.82 2.84 -6.82
C GLN A 49 -7.87 1.88 -6.30
N SER A 50 -7.44 0.65 -6.04
CA SER A 50 -8.31 -0.41 -5.52
C SER A 50 -7.60 -1.19 -4.43
N SER A 51 -8.39 -1.73 -3.50
CA SER A 51 -7.84 -2.58 -2.44
C SER A 51 -7.29 -3.88 -3.07
N MET A 52 -6.00 -4.13 -2.88
CA MET A 52 -5.31 -5.33 -3.32
C MET A 52 -5.02 -6.26 -2.13
N LEU A 53 -4.96 -7.58 -2.36
CA LEU A 53 -4.59 -8.54 -1.32
C LEU A 53 -3.07 -8.73 -1.26
N ALA A 54 -2.51 -8.90 -0.07
CA ALA A 54 -1.07 -9.19 0.11
C ALA A 54 -0.61 -10.46 -0.61
N SER A 55 -1.50 -11.44 -0.79
CA SER A 55 -1.22 -12.67 -1.54
C SER A 55 -0.92 -12.46 -3.02
N THR A 56 -1.34 -11.34 -3.63
CA THR A 56 -1.07 -11.08 -5.06
C THR A 56 0.37 -10.66 -5.33
N LEU A 57 1.15 -10.36 -4.28
CA LEU A 57 2.54 -9.94 -4.38
C LEU A 57 3.55 -11.07 -4.13
N ASN A 58 3.10 -12.33 -4.10
CA ASN A 58 3.97 -13.46 -3.78
C ASN A 58 5.17 -13.63 -4.72
N ASP A 59 5.05 -13.19 -5.97
CA ASP A 59 6.12 -13.24 -6.97
C ASP A 59 6.76 -11.87 -7.25
N VAL A 60 6.44 -10.86 -6.44
CA VAL A 60 6.99 -9.51 -6.59
C VAL A 60 8.20 -9.35 -5.66
N PRO A 61 9.40 -9.09 -6.20
CA PRO A 61 10.56 -8.81 -5.36
C PRO A 61 10.37 -7.45 -4.68
N LEU A 62 10.30 -7.47 -3.35
CA LEU A 62 10.16 -6.28 -2.52
C LEU A 62 11.48 -5.99 -1.80
N ASP A 63 11.99 -4.77 -1.93
CA ASP A 63 13.21 -4.33 -1.25
C ASP A 63 12.95 -3.90 0.21
N LEU A 64 11.71 -3.46 0.50
CA LEU A 64 11.31 -2.96 1.80
C LEU A 64 9.82 -3.25 2.02
N VAL A 65 9.48 -3.68 3.25
CA VAL A 65 8.10 -3.82 3.72
C VAL A 65 7.88 -2.95 4.94
N VAL A 66 6.90 -2.05 4.86
CA VAL A 66 6.47 -1.22 6.00
C VAL A 66 5.07 -1.63 6.45
N THR A 67 4.92 -1.90 7.75
CA THR A 67 3.66 -2.15 8.43
C THR A 67 3.24 -0.90 9.21
N VAL A 68 1.98 -0.46 9.05
CA VAL A 68 1.48 0.81 9.63
C VAL A 68 0.65 0.62 10.91
N CYS A 69 0.38 -0.63 11.29
CA CYS A 69 -0.34 -0.97 12.52
C CYS A 69 0.09 -2.35 13.04
N GLY A 70 -0.12 -2.60 14.34
CA GLY A 70 0.25 -3.88 14.97
C GLY A 70 -0.47 -5.09 14.37
N HIS A 71 -1.73 -4.95 13.97
CA HIS A 71 -2.45 -6.03 13.28
C HIS A 71 -1.79 -6.40 11.95
N ALA A 72 -1.31 -5.41 11.19
CA ALA A 72 -0.57 -5.65 9.97
C ALA A 72 0.78 -6.32 10.24
N ASP A 73 1.48 -5.93 11.31
CA ASP A 73 2.74 -6.54 11.73
C ASP A 73 2.59 -8.03 12.08
N GLU A 74 1.58 -8.36 12.89
CA GLU A 74 1.33 -9.73 13.36
C GLU A 74 0.81 -10.66 12.26
N ASN A 75 0.12 -10.13 11.25
CA ASN A 75 -0.56 -10.91 10.22
C ASN A 75 0.04 -10.70 8.82
N CYS A 76 1.19 -10.01 8.72
CA CYS A 76 1.87 -9.84 7.44
C CYS A 76 2.38 -11.21 6.94
N PRO A 77 2.11 -11.59 5.69
CA PRO A 77 2.64 -12.84 5.16
C PRO A 77 4.17 -12.88 5.15
N ALA A 78 4.74 -13.94 5.72
CA ALA A 78 6.19 -14.07 5.88
C ALA A 78 6.98 -14.08 4.56
N PHE A 79 6.34 -14.45 3.45
CA PHE A 79 6.99 -14.42 2.12
C PHE A 79 7.31 -12.99 1.65
N LEU A 80 6.63 -11.97 2.20
CA LEU A 80 6.92 -10.57 1.90
C LEU A 80 8.09 -10.03 2.74
N THR A 81 8.37 -10.65 3.89
CA THR A 81 9.39 -10.19 4.84
C THR A 81 10.69 -10.99 4.77
N GLN A 82 10.73 -12.06 3.96
CA GLN A 82 11.96 -12.77 3.60
C GLN A 82 12.63 -12.07 2.42
N ALA A 83 13.42 -11.04 2.73
CA ALA A 83 14.50 -10.54 1.89
C ALA A 83 15.83 -11.18 2.30
#